data_AF-A0A3D1R0C7-F1
#
_entry.id   AF-A0A3D1R0C7-F1
#
_cell.length_a   1.000
_cell.length_b   1.000
_cell.length_c   1.000
_cell.angle_alpha   90.00
_cell.angle_beta   90.00
_cell.angle_gamma   90.00
#
_symmetry.space_group_name_H-M   'P 1'
#
loop_
_entity.id
_entity.type
_entity.pdbx_description
1 polymer ?
#
loop_
_entity_poly.entity_id
_entity_poly.type
_entity_poly.pdbx_seq_one_letter_code
_entity_poly.pdbx_strand_id
1 'polypeptide(L)' 'GLFGTVWGIMGAFQDIYLQGNANLATVAKPISEALIATAVGLFAAIPAVVAYNFFLSKIKVLESEMESFSS' A
#
# COMPACT_ATOMS: atom_id res chain seq x y z
N GLY A 1 3.81 -1.95 -0.83
CA GLY A 1 2.66 -2.36 -0.02
C GLY A 1 2.82 -3.82 0.40
N LEU A 2 1.70 -4.49 0.71
CA LEU A 2 1.68 -5.87 1.26
C LEU A 2 2.51 -6.88 0.45
N PHE A 3 2.45 -6.84 -0.88
CA PHE A 3 3.26 -7.74 -1.71
C PHE A 3 4.77 -7.55 -1.50
N GLY A 4 5.23 -6.30 -1.48
CA GLY A 4 6.65 -5.99 -1.29
C GLY A 4 7.16 -6.37 0.10
N THR A 5 6.30 -6.32 1.12
CA THR A 5 6.68 -6.75 2.47
C THR A 5 6.82 -8.27 2.56
N VAL A 6 5.86 -8.99 1.99
CA VAL A 6 5.90 -10.46 1.93
C VAL A 6 7.13 -10.92 1.16
N TRP A 7 7.42 -10.30 0.01
CA TRP A 7 8.60 -10.62 -0.78
C TRP A 7 9.91 -10.36 -0.02
N GLY A 8 10.04 -9.18 0.61
CA GLY A 8 11.24 -8.83 1.38
C GLY A 8 11.47 -9.75 2.58
N ILE A 9 10.40 -10.13 3.28
CA ILE A 9 10.47 -11.09 4.39
C ILE A 9 10.84 -12.49 3.88
N MET A 10 10.25 -12.95 2.76
CA MET A 10 10.63 -14.24 2.16
C MET A 10 12.11 -14.28 1.77
N GLY A 11 12.62 -13.21 1.16
CA GLY A 11 14.06 -13.10 0.85
C GLY A 11 14.94 -13.17 2.10
N ALA A 12 14.53 -12.49 3.18
CA ALA A 12 15.24 -12.55 4.46
C ALA A 12 15.31 -13.98 5.02
N PHE A 13 14.20 -14.72 4.97
CA PHE A 13 14.17 -16.12 5.41
C PHE A 13 14.99 -17.06 4.52
N GLN A 14 15.06 -16.78 3.22
CA GLN A 14 15.91 -17.53 2.30
C GLN A 14 17.41 -17.32 2.62
N ASP A 15 17.82 -16.10 2.94
CA ASP A 15 19.20 -15.80 3.33
C ASP A 15 19.58 -16.48 4.65
N ILE A 16 18.68 -16.51 5.64
CA ILE A 16 18.89 -17.25 6.90
C ILE A 16 19.07 -18.74 6.63
N TYR A 17 18.25 -19.32 5.74
CA TYR A 17 18.34 -20.73 5.37
C TYR A 17 19.69 -21.08 4.73
N LEU A 18 20.19 -20.23 3.82
CA LEU A 18 21.47 -20.45 3.14
C LEU A 18 22.68 -20.29 4.08
N GLN A 19 22.63 -19.36 5.03
CA GLN A 19 23.73 -19.09 5.96
C GLN A 19 23.77 -20.07 7.15
N GLY A 20 22.68 -20.80 7.42
CA GLY A 20 22.60 -21.77 8.51
C GLY A 20 22.66 -21.16 9.92
N ASN A 21 22.65 -19.83 10.04
CA ASN A 21 22.66 -19.10 11.29
C ASN A 21 21.77 -17.85 11.20
N ALA A 22 20.92 -17.64 12.21
CA ALA A 22 20.06 -16.47 12.33
C ALA A 22 20.77 -15.39 13.16
N ASN A 23 21.61 -14.58 12.51
CA ASN A 23 22.18 -13.40 13.15
C ASN A 23 21.24 -12.20 12.99
N LEU A 24 20.99 -11.45 14.06
CA LEU A 24 20.10 -10.28 14.02
C LEU A 24 20.59 -9.23 13.01
N ALA A 25 21.90 -9.13 12.83
CA ALA A 25 22.52 -8.24 11.85
C ALA A 25 22.17 -8.59 10.40
N THR A 26 21.92 -9.86 10.08
CA THR A 26 21.63 -10.30 8.69
C THR A 26 20.15 -10.12 8.33
N VAL A 27 19.25 -10.09 9.32
CA VAL A 27 17.80 -9.94 9.11
C VAL A 27 17.30 -8.50 9.24
N ALA A 28 18.05 -7.62 9.91
CA ALA A 28 17.61 -6.25 10.21
C ALA A 28 17.32 -5.40 8.96
N LYS A 29 18.17 -5.49 7.93
CA LYS A 29 18.04 -4.68 6.72
C LYS A 29 16.84 -5.08 5.85
N PRO A 30 16.65 -6.35 5.45
CA PRO A 30 15.49 -6.76 4.64
C PRO A 30 14.14 -6.44 5.30
N ILE A 31 14.06 -6.58 6.63
CA ILE A 31 12.83 -6.28 7.38
C ILE A 31 12.55 -4.78 7.37
N SER A 32 13.57 -3.92 7.51
CA SER A 32 13.40 -2.48 7.39
C SER A 32 12.89 -2.07 6.00
N GLU A 33 13.40 -2.68 4.94
CA GLU A 33 12.93 -2.43 3.56
C GLU A 33 11.48 -2.88 3.37
N ALA A 34 11.10 -4.01 3.95
CA ALA A 34 9.70 -4.47 3.98
C ALA A 34 8.80 -3.44 4.68
N LEU A 35 9.19 -2.89 5.84
CA LEU A 35 8.38 -1.88 6.54
C LEU A 35 8.17 -0.60 5.71
N ILE A 36 9.21 -0.14 5.00
CA ILE A 36 9.10 1.01 4.09
C ILE A 36 8.12 0.71 2.95
N ALA A 37 8.13 -0.51 2.41
CA ALA A 37 7.17 -0.89 1.38
C ALA A 37 5.71 -0.80 1.86
N THR A 38 5.40 -1.11 3.13
CA THR A 38 4.06 -0.85 3.71
C THR A 38 3.77 0.64 3.79
N ALA A 39 4.70 1.43 4.32
CA ALA A 39 4.51 2.88 4.48
C ALA A 39 4.20 3.57 3.15
N VAL A 40 4.97 3.25 2.10
CA VAL A 40 4.73 3.76 0.74
C VAL A 40 3.39 3.28 0.18
N GLY A 41 3.00 2.04 0.48
CA GLY A 41 1.70 1.50 0.07
C GLY A 41 0.53 2.27 0.68
N LEU A 42 0.59 2.56 1.98
CA LEU A 42 -0.42 3.36 2.68
C LEU A 42 -0.43 4.82 2.19
N PHE A 43 0.75 5.39 1.98
CA PHE A 43 0.90 6.74 1.45
C PHE A 43 0.28 6.90 0.06
N ALA A 44 0.34 5.87 -0.79
CA ALA A 44 -0.34 5.88 -2.09
C ALA A 44 -1.85 5.61 -1.97
N ALA A 45 -2.26 4.69 -1.11
CA ALA A 45 -3.66 4.25 -1.01
C ALA A 45 -4.58 5.31 -0.38
N ILE A 46 -4.16 5.98 0.69
CA ILE A 46 -5.02 6.91 1.43
C ILE A 46 -5.43 8.12 0.56
N PRO A 47 -4.51 8.86 -0.10
CA PRO A 47 -4.89 9.98 -0.95
C PRO A 47 -5.73 9.56 -2.15
N ALA A 48 -5.47 8.39 -2.72
CA ALA A 48 -6.25 7.87 -3.85
C ALA A 48 -7.72 7.65 -3.46
N VAL A 49 -7.99 7.08 -2.28
CA VAL A 49 -9.35 6.86 -1.79
C VAL A 49 -10.04 8.19 -1.44
N VAL A 50 -9.31 9.15 -0.86
CA VAL A 50 -9.85 10.49 -0.58
C VAL A 50 -10.26 11.19 -1.89
N ALA A 51 -9.40 11.17 -2.90
CA ALA A 51 -9.69 11.76 -4.20
C ALA A 51 -10.89 11.08 -4.89
N TYR A 52 -10.94 9.74 -4.86
CA TYR A 52 -12.06 8.97 -5.40
C TYR A 52 -13.39 9.40 -4.77
N ASN A 53 -13.46 9.45 -3.43
CA ASN A 53 -14.67 9.85 -2.72
C ASN A 53 -15.06 11.31 -3.00
N PHE A 54 -14.07 12.20 -3.12
CA PHE A 54 -14.31 13.60 -3.46
C PHE A 54 -14.94 13.76 -4.85
N PHE A 55 -14.41 13.08 -5.87
CA PHE A 55 -14.96 13.14 -7.21
C PHE A 55 -16.32 12.45 -7.30
N LEU A 56 -16.51 11.32 -6.62
CA LEU A 56 -17.80 10.63 -6.57
C LEU A 56 -18.90 11.52 -5.99
N SER A 57 -18.59 12.25 -4.91
CA SER A 57 -19.52 13.23 -4.34
C SER A 57 -19.87 14.35 -5.33
N LYS A 58 -18.92 14.82 -6.13
CA LYS A 58 -19.17 15.86 -7.14
C LYS A 58 -20.05 15.34 -8.28
N ILE A 59 -19.76 14.15 -8.78
CA ILE A 59 -20.56 13.51 -9.84
C ILE A 59 -22.01 13.38 -9.39
N LYS A 60 -22.26 12.95 -8.15
CA LYS A 60 -23.61 12.82 -7.60
C LYS A 60 -24.37 14.16 -7.55
N VAL A 61 -23.67 15.26 -7.25
CA VAL A 61 -24.29 16.60 -7.28
C VAL A 61 -24.65 16.99 -8.70
N LEU A 62 -23.73 16.81 -9.66
CA LEU A 62 -24.00 17.09 -11.08
C LEU A 62 -25.15 16.25 -11.62
N GLU A 63 -25.22 14.97 -11.26
CA GLU A 63 -26.30 14.07 -11.65
C GLU A 63 -27.66 14.57 -11.13
N SER A 64 -27.73 14.99 -9.85
CA SER A 64 -28.94 15.58 -9.27
C SER A 64 -29.36 16.88 -9.96
N GLU A 65 -28.40 17.71 -10.36
CA GLU A 65 -28.67 18.93 -11.12
C GLU A 65 -29.25 18.58 -12.51
N MET A 66 -28.63 17.63 -13.22
CA MET A 66 -29.10 17.16 -14.53
C MET A 66 -30.52 16.59 -14.49
N GLU A 67 -30.85 15.79 -13.46
CA GLU A 67 -32.22 15.31 -13.26
C GLU A 67 -33.19 16.47 -13.07
N SER A 68 -32.83 17.46 -12.25
CA SER A 68 -33.65 18.65 -12.03
C SER A 68 -33.83 19.53 -13.28
N PHE A 69 -32.88 19.51 -14.23
CA PHE A 69 -33.02 20.21 -15.51
C PHE A 69 -33.88 19.43 -16.52
N SER A 70 -33.94 18.11 -16.41
CA SER A 70 -34.70 17.23 -17.30
C SER A 70 -36.17 17.10 -16.92
N SER A 71 -36.53 17.33 -15.66
CA SER A 71 -37.89 17.30 -15.13
C SER A 71 -38.60 18.64 -15.32
#